data_AF-A0A920UWK3-F1
#
_entry.id   AF-A0A920UWK3-F1
#
_cell.length_a   1.000
_cell.length_b   1.000
_cell.length_c   1.000
_cell.angle_alpha   90.00
_cell.angle_beta   90.00
_cell.angle_gamma   90.00
#
_symmetry.space_group_name_H-M   'P 1'
#
loop_
_entity.id
_entity.type
_entity.pdbx_description
1 polymer ?
#
loop_
_entity_poly.entity_id
_entity_poly.type
_entity_poly.pdbx_seq_one_letter_code
_entity_poly.pdbx_strand_id
1 'polypeptide(L)'
;MQAMVAEAMANGAVGLGGSYSLNHSGYGGVPMPSTISDLGEFEALVAAMGKSGHGVVQVASGARSVEELADVSSRQGKGHFFKPAVSPCTTIRP
;
A
#
# COMPACT_ATOMS: atom_id res chain seq x y z
N MET A 1 -13.18 1.66 -4.58
CA MET A 1 -12.45 1.14 -3.40
C MET A 1 -12.54 2.05 -2.17
N GLN A 2 -12.46 3.39 -2.28
CA GLN A 2 -12.50 4.31 -1.13
C GLN A 2 -13.68 4.10 -0.16
N ALA A 3 -14.89 3.85 -0.69
CA ALA A 3 -16.08 3.60 0.14
C ALA A 3 -15.90 2.37 1.04
N MET A 4 -15.34 1.28 0.50
CA MET A 4 -15.06 0.05 1.26
C MET A 4 -14.02 0.29 2.34
N VAL A 5 -13.00 1.11 2.07
CA VAL A 5 -11.99 1.47 3.09
C VAL A 5 -12.65 2.26 4.22
N ALA A 6 -13.46 3.27 3.91
CA ALA A 6 -14.16 4.06 4.92
C ALA A 6 -15.11 3.18 5.76
N GLU A 7 -15.85 2.28 5.12
CA GLU A 7 -16.73 1.31 5.79
C GLU A 7 -15.95 0.34 6.69
N ALA A 8 -14.83 -0.20 6.22
CA ALA A 8 -13.98 -1.08 7.02
C ALA A 8 -13.46 -0.36 8.28
N MET A 9 -13.00 0.88 8.14
CA MET A 9 -12.57 1.70 9.29
C MET A 9 -13.73 1.96 10.26
N ALA A 10 -14.93 2.27 9.76
CA ALA A 10 -16.12 2.46 10.58
C ALA A 10 -16.52 1.19 11.36
N ASN A 11 -16.19 0.01 10.85
CA ASN A 11 -16.41 -1.28 11.49
C ASN A 11 -15.20 -1.79 12.31
N GLY A 12 -14.22 -0.92 12.61
CA GLY A 12 -13.13 -1.21 13.54
C GLY A 12 -11.84 -1.72 12.91
N ALA A 13 -11.68 -1.61 11.59
CA ALA A 13 -10.38 -1.89 10.96
C ALA A 13 -9.30 -0.95 11.51
N VAL A 14 -8.10 -1.48 11.75
CA VAL A 14 -6.99 -0.71 12.33
C VAL A 14 -6.20 0.08 11.28
N GLY A 15 -6.38 -0.20 9.99
CA GLY A 15 -5.57 0.37 8.93
C GLY A 15 -5.76 -0.25 7.55
N LEU A 16 -4.85 0.08 6.64
CA LEU A 16 -4.84 -0.35 5.23
C LEU A 16 -3.52 -1.05 4.88
N GLY A 17 -3.60 -2.20 4.20
CA GLY A 17 -2.45 -2.92 3.65
C GLY A 17 -2.41 -2.86 2.12
N GLY A 18 -1.23 -2.67 1.53
CA GLY A 18 -1.01 -2.63 0.09
C GLY A 18 0.37 -3.16 -0.34
N SER A 19 0.59 -3.34 -1.64
CA SER A 19 1.88 -3.79 -2.16
C SER A 19 2.05 -3.41 -3.64
N TYR A 20 3.14 -2.71 -3.93
CA TYR A 20 3.66 -2.45 -5.27
C TYR A 20 4.67 -3.52 -5.73
N SER A 21 4.88 -4.59 -4.95
CA SER A 21 5.79 -5.67 -5.33
C SER A 21 5.16 -6.53 -6.43
N LEU A 22 5.88 -6.70 -7.56
CA LEU A 22 5.45 -7.55 -8.68
C LEU A 22 5.24 -9.03 -8.28
N ASN A 23 5.82 -9.47 -7.16
CA ASN A 23 5.63 -10.82 -6.63
C ASN A 23 4.33 -10.96 -5.81
N HIS A 24 3.48 -9.92 -5.75
CA HIS A 24 2.20 -10.01 -5.08
C HIS A 24 1.12 -10.53 -6.04
N SER A 25 0.77 -11.80 -5.88
CA SER A 25 -0.28 -12.44 -6.67
C SER A 25 -1.66 -12.11 -6.10
N GLY A 26 -2.55 -11.64 -6.97
CA GLY A 26 -3.97 -11.49 -6.73
C GLY A 26 -4.76 -12.76 -7.02
N TYR A 27 -6.08 -12.61 -7.11
CA TYR A 27 -7.00 -13.72 -7.35
C TYR A 27 -6.71 -14.44 -8.68
N GLY A 28 -6.66 -15.77 -8.66
CA GLY A 28 -6.37 -16.57 -9.86
C GLY A 28 -4.91 -16.49 -10.35
N GLY A 29 -3.99 -15.97 -9.53
CA GLY A 29 -2.56 -15.92 -9.85
C GLY A 29 -2.13 -14.75 -10.74
N VAL A 30 -3.05 -13.86 -11.12
CA VAL A 30 -2.72 -12.62 -11.83
C VAL A 30 -2.01 -11.62 -10.89
N PRO A 31 -1.24 -10.64 -11.39
CA PRO A 31 -0.67 -9.61 -10.54
C PRO A 31 -1.76 -8.88 -9.72
N MET A 32 -1.50 -8.65 -8.44
CA MET A 32 -2.42 -7.90 -7.59
C MET A 32 -2.63 -6.48 -8.18
N PRO A 33 -3.85 -5.93 -8.22
CA PRO A 33 -4.11 -4.63 -8.86
C PRO A 33 -3.21 -3.48 -8.38
N SER A 34 -2.84 -3.46 -7.10
CA SER A 34 -1.92 -2.46 -6.53
C SER A 34 -0.50 -2.52 -7.07
N THR A 35 -0.10 -3.60 -7.75
CA THR A 35 1.24 -3.70 -8.37
C THR A 35 1.42 -2.78 -9.58
N ILE A 36 0.31 -2.44 -10.25
CA ILE A 36 0.28 -1.65 -11.48
C ILE A 36 -0.53 -0.35 -11.31
N SER A 37 -1.02 -0.05 -10.10
CA SER A 37 -1.76 1.18 -9.84
C SER A 37 -0.82 2.38 -9.82
N ASP A 38 -1.39 3.55 -10.14
CA ASP A 38 -0.70 4.80 -9.90
C ASP A 38 -0.65 5.12 -8.39
N LEU A 39 0.20 6.09 -8.02
CA LEU A 39 0.34 6.52 -6.63
C LEU A 39 -0.91 7.27 -6.14
N GLY A 40 -1.64 7.93 -7.04
CA GLY A 40 -2.84 8.70 -6.72
C GLY A 40 -3.98 7.83 -6.21
N GLU A 41 -4.13 6.60 -6.74
CA GLU A 41 -5.08 5.62 -6.22
C GLU A 41 -4.74 5.29 -4.75
N PHE A 42 -3.47 5.02 -4.47
CA PHE A 42 -3.02 4.75 -3.09
C PHE A 42 -3.27 5.96 -2.17
N GLU A 43 -2.91 7.18 -2.60
CA GLU A 43 -3.21 8.41 -1.86
C GLU A 43 -4.70 8.56 -1.57
N ALA A 44 -5.56 8.26 -2.54
CA ALA A 44 -7.01 8.34 -2.40
C ALA A 44 -7.56 7.31 -1.39
N LEU A 45 -6.97 6.11 -1.30
CA LEU A 45 -7.32 5.10 -0.29
C LEU A 45 -6.82 5.47 1.10
N VAL A 46 -5.59 5.99 1.24
CA VAL A 46 -5.07 6.50 2.51
C VAL A 46 -5.90 7.68 3.00
N ALA A 47 -6.30 8.59 2.12
CA ALA A 47 -7.19 9.70 2.45
C ALA A 47 -8.55 9.21 2.95
N ALA A 48 -9.12 8.16 2.32
CA ALA A 48 -10.38 7.57 2.76
C ALA A 48 -10.27 6.92 4.14
N MET A 49 -9.17 6.20 4.40
CA MET A 49 -8.84 5.65 5.73
C MET A 49 -8.73 6.77 6.77
N GLY A 50 -8.03 7.86 6.45
CA GLY A 50 -7.77 8.96 7.37
C GLY A 50 -9.01 9.69 7.89
N LYS A 51 -10.16 9.57 7.19
CA LYS A 51 -11.45 10.15 7.62
C LYS A 51 -11.96 9.61 8.96
N SER A 52 -11.53 8.41 9.38
CA SER A 52 -11.91 7.86 10.70
C SER A 52 -11.12 8.46 11.86
N GLY A 53 -10.13 9.32 11.58
CA GLY A 53 -9.27 9.93 12.60
C GLY A 53 -8.11 9.06 13.06
N HIS A 54 -8.12 7.75 12.79
CA HIS A 54 -7.04 6.81 13.10
C HIS A 54 -6.66 5.95 11.90
N GLY A 55 -5.58 5.18 12.02
CA GLY A 55 -5.18 4.21 11.01
C GLY A 55 -3.67 4.08 10.86
N VAL A 56 -3.23 2.86 10.56
CA VAL A 56 -1.86 2.57 10.12
C VAL A 56 -1.86 2.09 8.67
N VAL A 57 -0.84 2.48 7.91
CA VAL A 57 -0.68 2.00 6.53
C VAL A 57 0.54 1.09 6.46
N GLN A 58 0.35 -0.12 5.97
CA GLN A 58 1.45 -1.03 5.62
C GLN A 58 1.54 -1.15 4.10
N VAL A 59 2.71 -0.86 3.53
CA VAL A 59 2.91 -1.03 2.08
C VAL A 59 4.26 -1.69 1.76
N ALA A 60 4.23 -2.67 0.87
CA ALA A 60 5.44 -3.14 0.21
C ALA A 60 5.77 -2.20 -0.95
N SER A 61 6.94 -1.54 -0.92
CA SER A 61 7.26 -0.45 -1.85
C SER A 61 7.48 -0.90 -3.29
N GLY A 62 7.85 -2.17 -3.51
CA GLY A 62 8.27 -2.64 -4.83
C GLY A 62 9.40 -1.76 -5.38
N ALA A 63 9.24 -1.27 -6.61
CA ALA A 63 10.18 -0.36 -7.25
C ALA A 63 10.04 1.12 -6.83
N ARG A 64 9.02 1.47 -6.03
CA ARG A 64 8.84 2.84 -5.53
C ARG A 64 9.93 3.19 -4.52
N SER A 65 10.39 4.43 -4.58
CA SER A 65 11.35 4.97 -3.64
C SER A 65 10.72 5.17 -2.26
N VAL A 66 11.56 5.21 -1.22
CA VAL A 66 11.09 5.50 0.15
C VAL A 66 10.61 6.95 0.22
N GLU A 67 11.26 7.85 -0.51
CA GLU A 67 10.97 9.28 -0.59
C GLU A 67 9.57 9.54 -1.16
N GLU A 68 9.21 8.89 -2.28
CA GLU A 68 7.84 8.98 -2.84
C GLU A 68 6.77 8.56 -1.83
N LEU A 69 7.02 7.52 -1.04
CA LEU A 69 6.07 7.01 -0.06
C LEU A 69 6.05 7.83 1.23
N ALA A 70 7.20 8.41 1.62
CA ALA A 70 7.30 9.33 2.74
C ALA A 70 6.52 10.63 2.47
N ASP A 71 6.50 11.11 1.23
CA ASP A 71 5.70 12.26 0.82
C ASP A 71 4.19 11.99 0.96
N VAL A 72 3.73 10.78 0.66
CA VAL A 72 2.34 10.38 0.93
C VAL A 72 2.06 10.39 2.43
N SER A 73 3.00 9.88 3.24
CA SER A 73 2.87 9.85 4.69
C SER A 73 2.80 11.24 5.30
N SER A 74 3.63 12.18 4.84
CA SER A 74 3.71 13.53 5.39
C SER A 74 2.44 14.34 5.16
N ARG A 75 1.80 14.17 3.99
CA ARG A 75 0.53 14.83 3.64
C ARG A 75 -0.65 14.37 4.51
N GLN A 76 -0.60 13.14 5.02
CA GLN A 76 -1.73 12.50 5.72
C GLN A 76 -1.56 12.50 7.25
N GLY A 77 -0.33 12.70 7.77
CA GLY A 77 -0.05 12.78 9.20
C GLY A 77 -0.32 11.49 9.98
N LYS A 78 -0.26 10.31 9.33
CA LYS A 78 -0.56 8.99 9.94
C LYS A 78 0.70 8.12 10.04
N GLY A 79 0.66 7.12 10.93
CA GLY A 79 1.74 6.15 11.09
C GLY A 79 1.81 5.21 9.87
N HIS A 80 2.89 5.30 9.10
CA HIS A 80 3.15 4.42 7.96
C HIS A 80 4.28 3.45 8.30
N PHE A 81 4.07 2.17 7.98
CA PHE A 81 5.05 1.11 8.08
C PHE A 81 5.43 0.64 6.68
N PHE A 82 6.64 0.98 6.26
CA PHE A 82 7.15 0.65 4.94
C PHE A 82 7.96 -0.64 4.99
N LYS A 83 7.61 -1.59 4.12
CA LYS A 83 8.45 -2.77 3.88
C LYS A 83 9.11 -2.63 2.51
N PRO A 84 10.42 -2.34 2.41
CA PRO A 84 11.10 -2.44 1.14
C PRO A 84 11.04 -3.88 0.64
N ALA A 85 10.59 -4.06 -0.60
CA ALA A 85 10.57 -5.33 -1.29
C ALA A 85 11.44 -5.23 -2.55
N VAL A 86 12.71 -4.88 -2.36
CA VAL A 86 13.75 -5.07 -3.37
C VAL A 86 14.46 -6.39 -3.10
N SER A 87 14.01 -7.43 -3.77
CA SER A 87 14.85 -8.59 -4.09
C SER A 87 14.33 -9.21 -5.37
N PRO A 88 14.96 -8.95 -6.53
CA PRO A 88 15.02 -10.01 -7.51
C PRO A 88 15.80 -11.15 -6.82
N CYS A 89 15.29 -12.37 -6.91
CA CYS A 89 16.14 -13.53 -6.66
C CYS A 89 17.26 -13.52 -7.71
N THR A 90 18.40 -12.89 -7.41
CA THR A 90 19.59 -12.85 -8.28
C THR A 90 20.54 -14.02 -8.03
N THR A 91 20.07 -15.07 -7.34
CA THR A 91 20.78 -16.36 -7.20
C THR A 91 19.94 -17.51 -7.71
N ILE A 92 19.67 -17.52 -9.01
CA ILE A 92 19.74 -18.78 -9.76
C ILE A 92 21.03 -18.67 -10.57
N ARG A 93 22.14 -19.10 -9.94
CA ARG A 93 23.34 -19.46 -10.70
C ARG A 93 23.04 -20.81 -11.37
N PRO A 94 23.43 -21.00 -12.65
CA PRO A 94 23.33 -22.31 -13.29
C PRO A 94 24.16 -23.36 -12.55
#